data_AF-A0A3D1AE45-F1
#
_entry.id   AF-A0A3D1AE45-F1
#
_cell.length_a   1.000
_cell.length_b   1.000
_cell.length_c   1.000
_cell.angle_alpha   90.00
_cell.angle_beta   90.00
_cell.angle_gamma   90.00
#
_symmetry.space_group_name_H-M   'P 1'
#
loop_
_entity.id
_entity.type
_entity.pdbx_description
1 polymer ?
#
loop_
_entity_poly.entity_id
_entity_poly.type
_entity_poly.pdbx_seq_one_letter_code
_entity_poly.pdbx_strand_id
1 'polypeptide(L)'
;TWKRTSAKGGMWGLIAGMVIGLTRLGAKVYYSSVVLPGENLFKYIFYDVNWLFFCGWMFLFCILVVIVVSLFTKAPSEEKIQGLVFGTSTKEQLAETRSSWNHWDIIHTCIILGITIAFYIYFW
;
A
#
# COMPACT_ATOMS: atom_id res chain seq x y z
N THR A 1 -2.89 16.75 -8.19
CA THR A 1 -2.93 16.00 -6.91
C THR A 1 -4.33 15.50 -6.65
N TRP A 2 -4.50 14.21 -6.35
CA TRP A 2 -5.82 13.63 -6.06
C TRP A 2 -6.35 14.12 -4.70
N LYS A 3 -7.34 15.02 -4.71
CA LYS A 3 -7.94 15.62 -3.50
C LYS A 3 -9.26 14.95 -3.08
N ARG A 4 -9.64 13.84 -3.72
CA ARG A 4 -10.95 13.21 -3.50
C ARG A 4 -10.93 12.05 -2.51
N THR A 5 -9.76 11.59 -2.07
CA THR A 5 -9.68 10.50 -1.07
C THR A 5 -10.41 10.93 0.19
N SER A 6 -11.46 10.19 0.54
CA SER A 6 -12.26 10.46 1.73
C SER A 6 -11.87 9.52 2.86
N ALA A 7 -12.13 9.94 4.10
CA ALA A 7 -11.91 9.11 5.28
C ALA A 7 -12.72 7.79 5.20
N LYS A 8 -13.94 7.84 4.63
CA LYS A 8 -14.75 6.65 4.37
C LYS A 8 -14.10 5.75 3.32
N GLY A 9 -13.54 6.31 2.26
CA GLY A 9 -12.77 5.55 1.26
C GLY A 9 -11.62 4.78 1.90
N GLY A 10 -10.79 5.47 2.70
CA GLY A 10 -9.69 4.84 3.44
C GLY A 10 -10.15 3.73 4.39
N MET A 11 -11.23 3.97 5.15
CA MET A 11 -11.83 2.97 6.05
C MET A 11 -12.27 1.71 5.30
N TRP A 12 -13.00 1.86 4.19
CA TRP A 12 -13.46 0.71 3.40
C TRP A 12 -12.31 -0.04 2.73
N GLY A 13 -11.26 0.66 2.28
CA GLY A 13 -10.04 0.03 1.80
C GLY A 13 -9.34 -0.83 2.86
N LEU A 14 -9.25 -0.33 4.10
CA LEU A 14 -8.66 -1.07 5.22
C LEU A 14 -9.49 -2.32 5.58
N ILE A 15 -10.81 -2.16 5.69
CA ILE A 15 -11.73 -3.28 6.00
C ILE A 15 -11.63 -4.35 4.91
N ALA A 16 -11.66 -3.96 3.63
CA ALA A 16 -11.54 -4.88 2.52
C ALA A 16 -10.20 -5.65 2.56
N GLY A 17 -9.08 -4.95 2.76
CA GLY A 17 -7.76 -5.56 2.88
C GLY A 17 -7.67 -6.53 4.06
N MET A 18 -8.23 -6.15 5.22
CA MET A 18 -8.27 -7.01 6.41
C MET A 18 -9.06 -8.29 6.15
N VAL A 19 -10.26 -8.19 5.57
CA VAL A 19 -11.10 -9.37 5.25
C VAL A 19 -10.40 -10.29 4.27
N ILE A 20 -9.81 -9.75 3.20
CA ILE A 20 -9.09 -10.54 2.17
C ILE A 20 -7.85 -11.22 2.79
N GLY A 21 -7.08 -10.48 3.59
CA GLY A 21 -5.88 -10.99 4.26
C GLY A 21 -6.20 -12.11 5.26
N LEU A 22 -7.23 -11.91 6.11
CA LEU A 22 -7.69 -12.95 7.04
C LEU A 22 -8.23 -14.18 6.32
N THR A 23 -8.97 -13.98 5.22
CA THR A 23 -9.46 -15.08 4.38
C THR A 23 -8.29 -15.91 3.83
N ARG A 24 -7.22 -15.26 3.37
CA ARG A 24 -6.01 -15.96 2.91
C ARG A 24 -5.31 -16.70 4.05
N LEU A 25 -5.16 -16.08 5.22
CA LEU A 25 -4.54 -16.73 6.38
C LEU A 25 -5.34 -17.98 6.80
N GLY A 26 -6.66 -17.87 6.88
CA GLY A 26 -7.55 -18.98 7.16
C GLY A 26 -7.46 -20.09 6.11
N ALA A 27 -7.45 -19.73 4.82
CA ALA A 27 -7.25 -20.69 3.72
C ALA A 27 -5.90 -21.40 3.84
N LYS A 28 -4.83 -20.69 4.21
CA LYS A 28 -3.51 -21.29 4.41
C LYS A 28 -3.50 -22.31 5.54
N VAL A 29 -4.08 -21.98 6.69
CA VAL A 29 -4.20 -22.91 7.83
C VAL A 29 -5.02 -24.15 7.45
N TYR A 30 -6.14 -23.94 6.76
CA TYR A 30 -7.02 -25.02 6.32
C TYR A 30 -6.35 -25.93 5.29
N TYR A 31 -5.90 -25.39 4.16
CA TYR A 31 -5.35 -26.20 3.06
C TYR A 31 -3.99 -26.83 3.39
N SER A 32 -3.25 -26.32 4.38
CA SER A 32 -2.06 -27.00 4.89
C SER A 32 -2.37 -28.16 5.86
N SER A 33 -3.59 -28.28 6.38
CA SER A 33 -3.98 -29.36 7.32
C SER A 33 -4.82 -30.47 6.70
N VAL A 34 -5.37 -30.26 5.49
CA VAL A 34 -6.16 -31.25 4.77
C VAL A 34 -5.27 -32.14 3.90
N VAL A 35 -5.49 -33.46 3.93
CA VAL A 35 -4.65 -34.46 3.23
C VAL A 35 -4.93 -34.52 1.72
N LEU A 36 -6.18 -34.33 1.30
CA LEU A 36 -6.59 -34.33 -0.13
C LEU A 36 -7.60 -33.20 -0.40
N PRO A 37 -7.16 -31.93 -0.42
CA PRO A 37 -8.04 -30.83 -0.74
C PRO A 37 -8.35 -30.82 -2.23
N GLY A 38 -9.64 -30.85 -2.57
CA GLY A 38 -10.11 -30.73 -3.95
C GLY A 38 -9.63 -29.43 -4.62
N GLU A 39 -9.35 -29.50 -5.93
CA GLU A 39 -8.96 -28.35 -6.73
C GLU A 39 -10.18 -27.44 -6.97
N ASN A 40 -10.09 -26.18 -6.54
CA ASN A 40 -11.11 -25.18 -6.80
C ASN A 40 -10.48 -23.79 -6.92
N LEU A 41 -11.23 -22.85 -7.49
CA LEU A 41 -10.74 -21.47 -7.73
C LEU A 41 -10.36 -20.76 -6.42
N PHE A 42 -11.03 -21.07 -5.31
CA PHE A 42 -10.75 -20.47 -4.02
C PHE A 42 -9.37 -20.89 -3.47
N LYS A 43 -9.05 -22.19 -3.54
CA LYS A 43 -7.73 -22.74 -3.20
C LYS A 43 -6.66 -22.10 -4.07
N TYR A 44 -6.88 -22.02 -5.38
CA TYR A 44 -5.92 -21.40 -6.28
C TYR A 44 -5.58 -19.95 -5.86
N ILE A 45 -6.58 -19.10 -5.68
CA ILE A 45 -6.39 -17.67 -5.37
C ILE A 45 -5.86 -17.45 -3.95
N PHE A 46 -6.41 -18.15 -2.95
CA PHE A 46 -6.13 -17.90 -1.54
C PHE A 46 -5.05 -18.81 -0.92
N TYR A 47 -4.59 -19.84 -1.63
CA TYR A 47 -3.52 -20.73 -1.18
C TYR A 47 -2.37 -20.84 -2.19
N ASP A 48 -2.64 -21.29 -3.41
CA ASP A 48 -1.57 -21.68 -4.36
C ASP A 48 -0.80 -20.49 -4.94
N VAL A 49 -1.48 -19.37 -5.18
CA VAL A 49 -0.83 -18.14 -5.66
C VAL A 49 0.26 -17.71 -4.68
N ASN A 50 1.44 -17.39 -5.21
CA ASN A 50 2.55 -16.91 -4.41
C ASN A 50 2.16 -15.67 -3.59
N TRP A 51 2.57 -15.68 -2.32
CA TRP A 51 2.17 -14.68 -1.34
C TRP A 51 2.52 -13.24 -1.75
N LEU A 52 3.68 -13.01 -2.38
CA LEU A 52 4.10 -11.66 -2.78
C LEU A 52 3.18 -11.10 -3.87
N PHE A 53 2.87 -11.92 -4.88
CA PHE A 53 1.94 -11.52 -5.94
C PHE A 53 0.52 -11.32 -5.40
N PHE A 54 0.07 -12.16 -4.48
CA PHE A 54 -1.22 -11.97 -3.81
C PHE A 54 -1.28 -10.60 -3.10
N CYS A 55 -0.25 -10.25 -2.32
CA CYS A 55 -0.18 -8.96 -1.63
C CYS A 55 -0.19 -7.79 -2.62
N GLY A 56 0.53 -7.89 -3.74
CA GLY A 56 0.50 -6.88 -4.81
C GLY A 56 -0.89 -6.69 -5.40
N TRP A 57 -1.59 -7.77 -5.74
CA TRP A 57 -2.95 -7.71 -6.27
C TRP A 57 -3.96 -7.18 -5.24
N MET A 58 -3.84 -7.60 -3.98
CA MET A 58 -4.66 -7.10 -2.89
C MET A 58 -4.46 -5.60 -2.68
N PHE A 59 -3.22 -5.11 -2.75
CA PHE A 59 -2.92 -3.69 -2.65
C PHE A 59 -3.61 -2.87 -3.74
N LEU A 60 -3.52 -3.32 -5.00
CA LEU A 60 -4.21 -2.68 -6.12
C LEU A 60 -5.74 -2.70 -5.95
N PHE A 61 -6.29 -3.81 -5.48
CA PHE A 61 -7.72 -3.93 -5.17
C PHE A 61 -8.15 -2.95 -4.07
N CYS A 62 -7.37 -2.84 -2.98
CA CYS A 62 -7.65 -1.87 -1.91
C CYS A 62 -7.63 -0.44 -2.44
N ILE A 63 -6.67 -0.08 -3.30
CA ILE A 63 -6.64 1.24 -3.97
C ILE A 63 -7.93 1.46 -4.76
N LEU A 64 -8.36 0.47 -5.54
CA LEU A 64 -9.60 0.55 -6.32
C LEU A 64 -10.81 0.80 -5.41
N VAL A 65 -10.94 0.06 -4.31
CA VAL A 65 -12.01 0.25 -3.32
C VAL A 65 -11.97 1.67 -2.74
N VAL A 66 -10.79 2.16 -2.34
CA VAL A 66 -10.63 3.52 -1.84
C VAL A 66 -11.09 4.55 -2.88
N ILE A 67 -10.70 4.40 -4.14
CA ILE A 67 -11.09 5.31 -5.23
C ILE A 67 -12.60 5.29 -5.43
N VAL A 68 -13.19 4.10 -5.64
CA VAL A 68 -14.63 3.93 -5.91
C VAL A 68 -15.44 4.54 -4.77
N VAL A 69 -15.18 4.14 -3.53
CA VAL A 69 -15.89 4.66 -2.36
C VAL A 69 -15.69 6.16 -2.21
N SER A 70 -14.46 6.66 -2.42
CA SER A 70 -14.18 8.10 -2.37
C SER A 70 -14.99 8.90 -3.39
N LEU A 71 -15.21 8.36 -4.59
CA LEU A 71 -16.03 9.00 -5.63
C LEU A 71 -17.52 9.08 -5.25
N PHE A 72 -18.05 8.05 -4.56
CA PHE A 72 -19.44 8.02 -4.09
C PHE A 72 -19.67 8.71 -2.75
N THR A 73 -18.61 9.13 -2.05
CA THR A 73 -18.71 9.85 -0.77
C THR A 73 -18.57 11.36 -0.95
N LYS A 74 -19.07 12.12 0.04
CA LYS A 74 -18.93 13.58 0.08
C LYS A 74 -17.45 13.95 0.02
N ALA A 75 -17.12 14.89 -0.89
CA ALA A 75 -15.78 15.43 -1.00
C ALA A 75 -15.32 16.01 0.36
N PRO A 76 -14.08 15.74 0.80
CA PRO A 76 -13.58 16.33 2.04
C PRO A 76 -13.42 17.85 1.88
N SER A 77 -13.66 18.60 2.96
CA SER A 77 -13.42 20.05 2.98
C SER A 77 -11.93 20.36 2.85
N GLU A 78 -11.59 21.53 2.30
CA GLU A 78 -10.19 21.90 2.04
C GLU A 78 -9.34 21.93 3.31
N GLU A 79 -9.89 22.41 4.44
CA GLU A 79 -9.24 22.35 5.76
C GLU A 79 -8.81 20.93 6.16
N LYS A 80 -9.62 19.92 5.84
CA LYS A 80 -9.32 18.53 6.22
C LYS A 80 -8.21 17.90 5.38
N ILE A 81 -7.89 18.50 4.23
CA ILE A 81 -6.86 18.00 3.31
C ILE A 81 -5.61 18.87 3.38
N GLN A 82 -5.68 20.05 4.00
CA GLN A 82 -4.56 20.98 4.11
C GLN A 82 -3.35 20.29 4.77
N GLY A 83 -2.20 20.33 4.08
CA GLY A 83 -0.97 19.68 4.53
C GLY A 83 -0.89 18.16 4.42
N LEU A 84 -1.97 17.45 4.07
CA LEU A 84 -1.97 15.98 4.01
C LEU A 84 -1.36 15.40 2.73
N VAL A 85 -1.37 16.17 1.63
CA VAL A 85 -0.77 15.74 0.36
C VAL A 85 0.07 16.88 -0.19
N PHE A 86 1.10 16.56 -0.98
CA PHE A 86 1.99 17.59 -1.55
C PHE A 86 1.28 18.74 -2.26
N GLY A 87 0.08 18.49 -2.82
CA GLY A 87 -0.74 19.52 -3.47
C GLY A 87 -1.60 20.38 -2.55
N THR A 88 -1.56 20.16 -1.24
CA THR A 88 -2.25 20.96 -0.22
C THR A 88 -1.30 21.43 0.88
N SER A 89 0.01 21.15 0.78
CA SER A 89 1.04 21.66 1.69
C SER A 89 1.15 23.18 1.59
N THR A 90 1.18 23.86 2.74
CA THR A 90 1.41 25.30 2.77
C THR A 90 2.87 25.62 2.46
N LYS A 91 3.14 26.88 2.14
CA LYS A 91 4.53 27.33 1.91
C LYS A 91 5.38 27.15 3.18
N GLU A 92 4.80 27.32 4.37
CA GLU A 92 5.53 27.04 5.63
C GLU A 92 5.90 25.56 5.73
N GLN A 93 4.97 24.63 5.50
CA GLN A 93 5.24 23.19 5.60
C GLN A 93 6.30 22.71 4.60
N LEU A 94 6.30 23.28 3.39
CA LEU A 94 7.33 23.00 2.39
C LEU A 94 8.70 23.55 2.81
N ALA A 95 8.73 24.75 3.42
CA ALA A 95 9.96 25.33 3.95
C ALA A 95 10.50 24.51 5.14
N GLU A 96 9.64 24.05 6.03
CA GLU A 96 9.99 23.16 7.14
C GLU A 96 10.56 21.84 6.62
N THR A 97 9.86 21.18 5.68
CA THR A 97 10.34 19.94 5.04
C THR A 97 11.67 20.15 4.32
N ARG A 98 11.90 21.33 3.73
CA ARG A 98 13.20 21.63 3.11
C ARG A 98 14.29 21.86 4.15
N SER A 99 13.96 22.50 5.26
CA SER A 99 14.90 22.74 6.35
C SER A 99 15.21 21.49 7.17
N SER A 100 14.37 20.45 7.06
CA SER A 100 14.52 19.23 7.86
C SER A 100 15.67 18.32 7.41
N TRP A 101 16.22 18.54 6.21
CA TRP A 101 17.30 17.74 5.67
C TRP A 101 18.43 18.61 5.14
N ASN A 102 19.64 18.07 5.15
CA ASN A 102 20.86 18.74 4.72
C ASN A 102 21.64 17.87 3.71
N HIS A 103 22.83 18.32 3.35
CA HIS A 103 23.66 17.63 2.34
C HIS A 103 24.13 16.25 2.80
N TRP A 104 24.25 16.01 4.11
CA TRP A 104 24.60 14.69 4.64
C TRP A 104 23.50 13.68 4.41
N ASP A 105 22.22 14.05 4.56
CA ASP A 105 21.10 13.14 4.28
C ASP A 105 21.13 12.65 2.82
N ILE A 106 21.47 13.54 1.88
CA ILE A 106 21.66 13.20 0.48
C ILE A 106 22.85 12.25 0.29
N ILE A 107 24.01 12.59 0.85
CA ILE A 107 25.23 11.78 0.69
C ILE A 107 25.00 10.35 1.21
N HIS A 108 24.41 10.20 2.40
CA HIS A 108 24.12 8.89 2.97
C HIS A 108 23.09 8.12 2.12
N THR A 109 22.04 8.79 1.64
CA THR A 109 21.05 8.18 0.74
C THR A 109 21.72 7.65 -0.54
N CYS A 110 22.58 8.46 -1.17
CA CYS A 110 23.32 8.05 -2.37
C CYS A 110 24.26 6.87 -2.13
N ILE A 111 24.97 6.84 -0.98
CA ILE A 111 25.86 5.72 -0.62
C ILE A 111 25.05 4.44 -0.44
N ILE A 112 23.94 4.49 0.30
CA ILE A 112 23.08 3.31 0.55
C ILE A 112 22.52 2.77 -0.77
N LEU A 113 22.01 3.64 -1.64
CA LEU A 113 21.51 3.26 -2.96
C LEU A 113 22.63 2.68 -3.84
N GLY A 114 23.82 3.28 -3.82
CA GLY A 114 24.99 2.82 -4.57
C GLY A 114 25.45 1.42 -4.15
N ILE A 115 25.55 1.16 -2.84
CA ILE A 115 25.87 -0.16 -2.30
C ILE A 115 24.79 -1.17 -2.69
N THR A 116 23.52 -0.80 -2.58
CA THR A 116 22.39 -1.67 -2.95
C THR A 116 22.48 -2.07 -4.43
N ILE A 117 22.70 -1.11 -5.33
CA ILE A 117 22.84 -1.37 -6.77
C ILE A 117 24.07 -2.24 -7.05
N ALA A 118 25.23 -1.92 -6.46
CA ALA A 118 26.45 -2.70 -6.67
C ALA A 118 26.29 -4.16 -6.21
N PHE A 119 25.61 -4.36 -5.07
CA PHE A 119 25.28 -5.70 -4.57
C PHE A 119 24.37 -6.44 -5.56
N TYR A 120 23.31 -5.80 -6.05
CA TYR A 120 22.43 -6.38 -7.06
C TYR A 120 23.13 -6.66 -8.40
N ILE A 121 24.16 -5.91 -8.79
CA ILE A 121 24.92 -6.21 -10.02
C ILE A 121 25.85 -7.41 -9.82
N TYR A 122 26.49 -7.52 -8.66
CA TYR A 122 27.50 -8.55 -8.40
C TYR A 122 26.90 -9.90 -7.99
N PHE A 123 25.83 -9.90 -7.18
CA PHE A 123 25.24 -11.09 -6.57
C PHE A 123 23.94 -11.58 -7.23
N TRP A 124 23.46 -10.89 -8.27
CA TRP A 124 22.33 -11.37 -9.07
C TRP A 124 22.76 -12.45 -10.06
#